data_AF-A0A3C0G607-F1
#
_entry.id   AF-A0A3C0G607-F1
#
_cell.length_a   1.000
_cell.length_b   1.000
_cell.length_c   1.000
_cell.angle_alpha   90.00
_cell.angle_beta   90.00
_cell.angle_gamma   90.00
#
_symmetry.space_group_name_H-M   'P 1'
#
loop_
_entity.id
_entity.type
_entity.pdbx_description
1 polymer ?
#
loop_
_entity_poly.entity_id
_entity_poly.type
_entity_poly.pdbx_seq_one_letter_code
_entity_poly.pdbx_strand_id
1 'polypeptide(L)'
;SHHIFDPTHTQHDDLSNAELKHHIMWELEAMQQSDFILLNFLKDSKSPISLVELGLYVQSGKLIVVCPQEFYKHNYVHILCEKYSTPIFNTLKEAKTLLKNSI
;
A
#
# COMPACT_ATOMS: atom_id res chain seq x y z
N SER A 1 15.43 -2.36 15.91
CA SER A 1 15.24 -1.14 15.11
C SER A 1 14.22 -1.45 14.03
N HIS A 2 13.28 -0.56 13.73
CA HIS A 2 12.35 -0.75 12.61
C HIS A 2 12.89 0.00 11.39
N HIS A 3 12.86 -0.64 10.23
CA HIS A 3 13.22 -0.03 8.96
C HIS A 3 11.94 0.31 8.20
N ILE A 4 11.81 1.55 7.74
CA ILE A 4 10.62 2.02 7.02
C ILE A 4 11.07 2.43 5.62
N PHE A 5 10.47 1.82 4.60
CA PHE A 5 10.56 2.28 3.22
C PHE A 5 9.38 3.21 2.95
N ASP A 6 9.64 4.50 2.76
CA ASP A 6 8.63 5.49 2.36
C ASP A 6 8.85 5.86 0.89
N PRO A 7 7.91 5.51 -0.01
CA PRO A 7 8.03 5.83 -1.44
C PRO A 7 7.75 7.29 -1.78
N THR A 8 7.33 8.12 -0.83
CA THR A 8 6.89 9.50 -1.13
C THR A 8 8.04 10.34 -1.68
N HIS A 9 7.94 10.74 -2.96
CA HIS A 9 8.87 11.66 -3.61
C HIS A 9 8.18 12.97 -4.02
N THR A 10 8.51 14.09 -3.37
CA THR A 10 7.82 15.38 -3.57
C THR A 10 8.04 16.02 -4.93
N GLN A 11 9.08 15.61 -5.67
CA GLN A 11 9.42 16.06 -7.02
C GLN A 11 9.24 14.94 -8.05
N HIS A 12 8.32 14.00 -7.79
CA HIS A 12 8.12 12.83 -8.66
C HIS A 12 7.87 13.22 -10.12
N ASP A 13 7.11 14.29 -10.37
CA ASP A 13 6.75 14.74 -11.72
C ASP A 13 7.92 15.39 -12.49
N ASP A 14 9.02 15.71 -11.80
CA ASP A 14 10.24 16.29 -12.39
C ASP A 14 11.30 15.24 -12.73
N LEU A 15 11.06 13.96 -12.41
CA LEU A 15 12.03 12.88 -12.62
C LEU A 15 12.25 12.61 -14.11
N SER A 16 13.51 12.44 -14.51
CA SER A 16 13.84 11.89 -15.82
C SER A 16 13.40 10.43 -15.93
N ASN A 17 13.32 9.91 -17.17
CA ASN A 17 12.97 8.50 -17.40
C ASN A 17 13.91 7.51 -16.67
N ALA A 18 15.19 7.86 -16.51
CA ALA A 18 16.16 7.01 -15.82
C ALA A 18 15.93 7.01 -14.30
N GLU A 19 15.67 8.19 -13.72
CA GLU A 19 15.37 8.34 -12.29
C GLU A 19 14.02 7.70 -11.94
N LEU A 20 13.01 7.90 -12.78
CA LEU A 20 11.71 7.26 -12.62
C LEU A 20 11.83 5.73 -12.65
N LYS A 21 12.61 5.17 -13.59
CA LYS A 21 12.88 3.72 -13.63
C LYS A 21 13.57 3.24 -12.36
N HIS A 22 14.54 3.99 -11.86
CA HIS A 22 15.24 3.65 -10.63
C HIS A 22 14.29 3.69 -9.42
N HIS A 23 13.46 4.72 -9.32
CA HIS A 23 12.46 4.87 -8.28
C HIS A 23 11.46 3.70 -8.27
N ILE A 24 10.87 3.37 -9.42
CA ILE A 24 9.95 2.24 -9.55
C ILE A 24 10.63 0.92 -9.16
N MET A 25 11.86 0.69 -9.60
CA MET A 25 12.60 -0.54 -9.23
C MET A 25 12.83 -0.61 -7.72
N TRP A 26 13.19 0.51 -7.11
CA TRP A 26 13.37 0.61 -5.67
C TRP A 26 12.07 0.32 -4.92
N GLU A 27 10.91 0.85 -5.36
CA GLU A 27 9.61 0.57 -4.73
C GLU A 27 9.26 -0.92 -4.78
N LEU A 28 9.47 -1.55 -5.93
CA LEU A 28 9.24 -2.99 -6.11
C LEU A 28 10.14 -3.84 -5.22
N GLU A 29 11.44 -3.52 -5.16
CA GLU A 29 12.41 -4.20 -4.30
C GLU A 29 12.11 -3.99 -2.80
N ALA A 30 11.71 -2.78 -2.41
CA ALA A 30 11.34 -2.45 -1.05
C ALA A 30 10.10 -3.23 -0.58
N MET A 31 9.05 -3.27 -1.41
CA MET A 31 7.87 -4.09 -1.12
C MET A 31 8.21 -5.57 -1.03
N GLN A 32 9.08 -6.08 -1.91
CA GLN A 32 9.50 -7.48 -1.88
C GLN A 32 10.23 -7.84 -0.58
N GLN A 33 11.14 -6.98 -0.11
CA GLN A 33 11.94 -7.20 1.10
C GLN A 33 11.20 -6.95 2.41
N SER A 34 10.09 -6.23 2.38
CA SER A 34 9.35 -5.87 3.60
C SER A 34 8.64 -7.08 4.24
N ASP A 35 8.71 -7.15 5.58
CA ASP A 35 7.93 -8.08 6.40
C ASP A 35 6.43 -7.74 6.41
N PHE A 36 6.12 -6.44 6.34
CA PHE A 36 4.76 -5.89 6.27
C PHE A 36 4.68 -4.78 5.22
N ILE A 37 3.56 -4.71 4.51
CA ILE A 37 3.24 -3.65 3.56
C ILE A 37 1.96 -2.96 4.05
N LEU A 38 2.05 -1.66 4.34
CA LEU A 38 0.90 -0.84 4.70
C LEU A 38 0.45 -0.01 3.50
N LEU A 39 -0.62 -0.44 2.85
CA LEU A 39 -1.17 0.22 1.66
C LEU A 39 -2.33 1.15 2.07
N ASN A 40 -2.13 2.45 1.95
CA ASN A 40 -3.09 3.45 2.42
C ASN A 40 -3.71 4.25 1.27
N PHE A 41 -4.97 3.94 0.93
CA PHE A 41 -5.75 4.71 -0.04
C PHE A 41 -6.29 5.98 0.60
N LEU A 42 -6.24 7.09 -0.15
CA LEU A 42 -6.85 8.36 0.26
C LEU A 42 -8.22 8.52 -0.39
N LYS A 43 -9.18 9.11 0.34
CA LYS A 43 -10.56 9.34 -0.10
C LYS A 43 -10.68 9.88 -1.53
N ASP A 44 -9.88 10.89 -1.87
CA ASP A 44 -9.99 11.65 -3.13
C ASP A 44 -8.99 11.17 -4.21
N SER A 45 -8.26 10.09 -3.94
CA SER A 45 -7.25 9.53 -4.86
C SER A 45 -7.83 8.55 -5.89
N LYS A 46 -7.13 8.37 -7.01
CA LYS A 46 -7.40 7.28 -7.96
C LYS A 46 -6.49 6.06 -7.77
N SER A 47 -5.28 6.30 -7.28
CA SER A 47 -4.25 5.32 -6.93
C SER A 47 -4.16 4.10 -7.87
N PRO A 48 -3.99 4.32 -9.19
CA PRO A 48 -3.97 3.22 -10.16
C PRO A 48 -2.81 2.24 -9.91
N ILE A 49 -1.63 2.74 -9.56
CA ILE A 49 -0.46 1.90 -9.26
C ILE A 49 -0.68 1.13 -7.96
N SER A 50 -1.18 1.78 -6.91
CA SER A 50 -1.51 1.10 -5.65
C SER A 50 -2.59 0.02 -5.80
N LEU A 51 -3.50 0.14 -6.77
CA LEU A 51 -4.44 -0.95 -7.10
C LEU A 51 -3.75 -2.15 -7.76
N VAL A 52 -2.67 -1.93 -8.52
CA VAL A 52 -1.82 -3.01 -9.04
C VAL A 52 -1.06 -3.67 -7.90
N GLU A 53 -0.46 -2.88 -7.00
CA GLU A 53 0.27 -3.37 -5.83
C GLU A 53 -0.61 -4.19 -4.90
N LEU A 54 -1.85 -3.74 -4.67
CA LEU A 54 -2.89 -4.53 -4.00
C LEU A 54 -3.01 -5.90 -4.64
N GLY A 55 -3.21 -5.98 -5.95
CA GLY A 55 -3.32 -7.25 -6.68
C GLY A 55 -2.09 -8.14 -6.55
N LEU A 56 -0.88 -7.56 -6.55
CA LEU A 56 0.38 -8.28 -6.41
C LEU A 56 0.56 -8.90 -5.02
N TYR A 57 0.11 -8.22 -3.96
CA TYR A 57 0.41 -8.60 -2.58
C TYR A 57 -0.78 -9.08 -1.76
N VAL A 58 -2.00 -9.06 -2.28
CA VAL A 58 -3.22 -9.42 -1.52
C VAL A 58 -3.16 -10.83 -0.90
N GLN A 59 -2.51 -11.79 -1.58
CA GLN A 59 -2.35 -13.17 -1.07
C GLN A 59 -1.04 -13.41 -0.30
N SER A 60 -0.19 -12.39 -0.14
CA SER A 60 1.17 -12.55 0.40
C SER A 60 1.23 -12.78 1.91
N GLY A 61 0.14 -12.48 2.64
CA GLY A 61 0.11 -12.51 4.11
C GLY A 61 0.80 -11.32 4.80
N LYS A 62 1.53 -10.47 4.05
CA LYS A 62 2.19 -9.27 4.59
C LYS A 62 1.44 -7.96 4.34
N LEU A 63 0.37 -7.97 3.55
CA LEU A 63 -0.36 -6.77 3.17
C LEU A 63 -1.41 -6.39 4.23
N ILE A 64 -1.41 -5.11 4.62
CA ILE A 64 -2.44 -4.47 5.44
C ILE A 64 -2.96 -3.27 4.67
N VAL A 65 -4.28 -3.19 4.49
CA VAL A 65 -4.92 -2.17 3.66
C VAL A 65 -5.67 -1.16 4.53
N VAL A 66 -5.56 0.12 4.18
CA VAL A 66 -6.44 1.19 4.66
C VAL A 66 -7.22 1.71 3.46
N CYS A 67 -8.54 1.58 3.48
CA CYS A 67 -9.43 1.98 2.40
C CYS A 67 -10.65 2.72 2.96
N PRO A 68 -10.65 4.06 3.01
CA PRO A 68 -11.80 4.82 3.48
C PRO A 68 -13.04 4.57 2.61
N GLN A 69 -14.23 4.75 3.18
CA GLN A 69 -15.51 4.50 2.50
C GLN A 69 -15.70 5.35 1.23
N GLU A 70 -15.10 6.54 1.22
CA GLU A 70 -15.17 7.52 0.13
C GLU A 70 -14.29 7.14 -1.07
N PHE A 71 -13.34 6.20 -0.92
CA PHE A 71 -12.50 5.79 -2.04
C PHE A 71 -13.35 5.17 -3.15
N TYR A 72 -13.20 5.64 -4.39
CA TYR A 72 -14.10 5.29 -5.51
C TYR A 72 -14.17 3.79 -5.86
N LYS A 73 -13.20 2.97 -5.40
CA LYS A 73 -13.18 1.51 -5.55
C LYS A 73 -13.31 0.77 -4.23
N HIS A 74 -13.80 1.43 -3.18
CA HIS A 74 -13.96 0.89 -1.83
C HIS A 74 -14.59 -0.51 -1.84
N ASN A 75 -15.77 -0.69 -2.46
CA ASN A 75 -16.43 -1.99 -2.50
C ASN A 75 -15.56 -3.08 -3.15
N TYR A 76 -14.86 -2.77 -4.23
CA TYR A 76 -14.00 -3.75 -4.90
C TYR A 76 -12.81 -4.14 -4.02
N VAL A 77 -12.15 -3.15 -3.41
CA VAL A 77 -11.01 -3.38 -2.52
C VAL A 77 -11.42 -4.21 -1.29
N HIS A 78 -12.58 -3.90 -0.69
CA HIS A 78 -13.12 -4.67 0.44
C HIS A 78 -13.43 -6.12 0.07
N ILE A 79 -14.19 -6.35 -1.00
CA ILE A 79 -14.53 -7.71 -1.45
C ILE A 79 -13.26 -8.51 -1.79
N LEU A 80 -12.27 -7.87 -2.41
CA LEU A 80 -10.99 -8.50 -2.73
C LEU A 80 -10.22 -8.90 -1.46
N CYS A 81 -10.11 -7.99 -0.49
CA CYS A 81 -9.43 -8.25 0.77
C CYS A 81 -10.14 -9.34 1.59
N GLU A 82 -11.47 -9.31 1.67
CA GLU A 82 -12.27 -10.35 2.32
C GLU A 82 -12.04 -11.71 1.67
N LYS A 83 -12.09 -11.79 0.32
CA LYS A 83 -11.86 -13.03 -0.43
C LYS A 83 -10.52 -13.68 -0.10
N TYR A 84 -9.48 -12.89 0.12
CA TYR A 84 -8.13 -13.37 0.36
C TYR A 84 -7.68 -13.26 1.82
N SER A 85 -8.61 -12.96 2.75
CA SER A 85 -8.33 -12.81 4.19
C SER A 85 -7.24 -11.75 4.49
N THR A 86 -7.19 -10.69 3.69
CA THR A 86 -6.27 -9.56 3.88
C THR A 86 -6.87 -8.56 4.88
N PRO A 87 -6.15 -8.16 5.94
CA PRO A 87 -6.62 -7.12 6.87
C PRO A 87 -6.90 -5.80 6.16
N ILE A 88 -8.10 -5.27 6.35
CA ILE A 88 -8.55 -3.99 5.79
C ILE A 88 -9.24 -3.12 6.85
N PHE A 89 -8.93 -1.82 6.83
CA PHE A 89 -9.42 -0.84 7.79
C PHE A 89 -9.91 0.43 7.11
N ASN A 90 -10.79 1.18 7.77
CA ASN A 90 -11.24 2.47 7.24
C ASN A 90 -10.27 3.60 7.57
N THR A 91 -9.46 3.44 8.62
CA THR A 91 -8.52 4.48 9.07
C THR A 91 -7.11 3.96 9.34
N LEU A 92 -6.13 4.84 9.13
CA LEU A 92 -4.73 4.55 9.44
C LEU A 92 -4.51 4.27 10.95
N LYS A 93 -5.35 4.83 11.82
CA LYS A 93 -5.28 4.62 13.27
C LYS A 93 -5.59 3.16 13.65
N GLU A 94 -6.61 2.57 13.01
CA GLU A 94 -6.98 1.17 13.22
C GLU A 94 -5.85 0.23 12.75
N ALA A 95 -5.34 0.45 11.53
CA ALA A 95 -4.23 -0.35 10.99
C ALA A 95 -2.95 -0.27 11.85
N LYS A 96 -2.62 0.93 12.36
CA LYS A 96 -1.49 1.12 13.28
C LYS A 96 -1.64 0.34 14.58
N THR A 97 -2.87 0.12 15.04
CA THR A 97 -3.13 -0.65 16.27
C THR A 97 -2.81 -2.13 16.05
N LEU A 98 -3.16 -2.68 14.88
CA LEU A 98 -2.79 -4.06 14.50
C LEU A 98 -1.28 -4.23 14.39
N LEU A 99 -0.60 -3.32 13.68
CA LEU A 99 0.85 -3.38 13.47
C LEU A 99 1.63 -3.37 14.80
N LYS A 100 1.22 -2.52 15.75
CA LYS A 100 1.84 -2.46 17.08
C LYS A 100 1.72 -3.75 17.90
N ASN A 101 0.74 -4.58 17.62
CA ASN A 101 0.55 -5.86 18.32
C ASN A 101 1.28 -7.01 17.60
N SER A 102 1.74 -6.78 16.37
CA SER A 102 2.37 -7.79 15.50
C SER A 102 3.90 -7.66 15.47
N ILE A 103 4.43 -6.59 16.07
CA ILE A 103 5.85 -6.24 16.18
C ILE A 103 6.19 -6.11 17.66
#